data_AF-A0A8J7EPI2-F1
#
_entry.id   AF-A0A8J7EPI2-F1
#
_cell.length_a   1.000
_cell.length_b   1.000
_cell.length_c   1.000
_cell.angle_alpha   90.00
_cell.angle_beta   90.00
_cell.angle_gamma   90.00
#
_symmetry.space_group_name_H-M   'P 1'
#
loop_
_entity.id
_entity.type
_entity.pdbx_description
1 polymer ?
#
loop_
_entity_poly.entity_id
_entity_poly.type
_entity_poly.pdbx_seq_one_letter_code
_entity_poly.pdbx_strand_id
1 'polypeptide(L)'
;MNQNPPLELAAFARNLRSGIWLLGVTCWVFGLIDRSLDALADGYLSGIEITQILTVSFFLVGWLLLKPASLKFSRKINHSA
;
A
#
# COMPACT_ATOMS: atom_id res chain seq x y z
N MET A 1 7.62 21.88 -30.64
CA MET A 1 7.04 21.40 -29.37
C MET A 1 7.03 19.88 -29.41
N ASN A 2 7.99 19.22 -28.76
CA ASN A 2 8.09 17.75 -28.78
C ASN A 2 7.16 17.18 -27.73
N GLN A 3 5.95 16.80 -28.15
CA GLN A 3 4.95 16.18 -27.29
C GLN A 3 5.36 14.72 -27.09
N ASN A 4 5.84 14.37 -25.89
CA ASN A 4 5.94 12.98 -25.44
C ASN A 4 4.76 12.68 -24.49
N PRO A 5 3.49 12.66 -24.97
CA PRO A 5 2.34 12.38 -24.13
C PRO A 5 2.41 11.05 -23.35
N PRO A 6 3.04 9.96 -23.85
CA PRO A 6 3.12 8.73 -23.06
C PRO A 6 4.02 8.86 -21.82
N LEU A 7 4.97 9.80 -21.80
CA LEU A 7 5.91 9.95 -20.68
C LEU A 7 5.27 10.62 -19.46
N GLU A 8 4.48 11.68 -19.70
CA GLU A 8 3.76 12.39 -18.64
C GLU A 8 2.63 11.52 -18.05
N LEU A 9 1.92 10.79 -18.91
CA LEU A 9 0.89 9.84 -18.47
C LEU A 9 1.50 8.69 -17.65
N ALA A 10 2.67 8.17 -18.04
CA ALA A 10 3.39 7.16 -17.27
C ALA A 10 3.87 7.69 -15.91
N ALA A 11 4.35 8.93 -15.85
CA ALA A 11 4.74 9.57 -14.58
C ALA A 11 3.53 9.80 -13.66
N PHE A 12 2.41 10.26 -14.21
CA PHE A 12 1.16 10.42 -13.46
C PHE A 12 0.63 9.08 -12.95
N ALA A 13 0.58 8.05 -13.79
CA ALA A 13 0.16 6.70 -13.38
C ALA A 13 1.07 6.13 -12.28
N ARG A 14 2.38 6.41 -12.31
CA ARG A 14 3.32 6.01 -11.26
C ARG A 14 3.01 6.70 -9.92
N ASN A 15 2.75 8.00 -9.95
CA ASN A 15 2.39 8.77 -8.76
C ASN A 15 1.02 8.37 -8.22
N LEU A 16 0.03 8.17 -9.10
CA LEU A 16 -1.31 7.72 -8.74
C LEU A 16 -1.28 6.34 -8.10
N ARG A 17 -0.49 5.40 -8.64
CA ARG A 17 -0.29 4.07 -8.05
C ARG A 17 0.34 4.15 -6.66
N SER A 18 1.31 5.04 -6.47
CA SER A 18 1.90 5.29 -5.15
C SER A 18 0.91 5.92 -4.16
N GLY A 19 0.06 6.84 -4.64
CA GLY A 19 -1.00 7.47 -3.86
C GLY A 19 -2.06 6.46 -3.44
N ILE A 20 -2.58 5.64 -4.38
CA ILE A 20 -3.55 4.57 -4.10
C ILE A 20 -2.95 3.55 -3.13
N TRP A 21 -1.66 3.23 -3.26
CA TRP A 21 -0.98 2.34 -2.34
C TRP A 21 -0.97 2.89 -0.91
N LEU A 22 -0.58 4.17 -0.74
CA LEU A 22 -0.61 4.88 0.55
C LEU A 22 -2.02 5.00 1.13
N LEU A 23 -3.00 5.38 0.30
CA LEU A 23 -4.40 5.47 0.70
C LEU A 23 -4.95 4.12 1.14
N GLY A 24 -4.57 3.04 0.46
CA GLY A 24 -4.89 1.68 0.86
C GLY A 24 -4.34 1.38 2.25
N VAL A 25 -3.05 1.61 2.49
CA VAL A 25 -2.43 1.42 3.82
C VAL A 25 -3.17 2.21 4.90
N THR A 26 -3.47 3.48 4.66
CA THR A 26 -4.20 4.30 5.64
C THR A 26 -5.63 3.82 5.85
N CYS A 27 -6.32 3.36 4.80
CA CYS A 27 -7.68 2.83 4.88
C CYS A 27 -7.73 1.52 5.69
N TRP A 28 -6.76 0.62 5.47
CA TRP A 28 -6.62 -0.61 6.24
C TRP A 28 -6.34 -0.35 7.72
N VAL A 29 -5.43 0.58 8.04
CA VAL A 29 -5.14 0.98 9.43
C VAL A 29 -6.35 1.62 10.09
N PHE A 30 -7.06 2.50 9.38
CA PHE A 30 -8.26 3.15 9.89
C PHE A 30 -9.39 2.14 10.15
N GLY A 31 -9.65 1.22 9.22
CA GLY A 31 -10.66 0.17 9.39
C GLY A 31 -10.33 -0.82 10.50
N LEU A 32 -9.03 -1.07 10.75
CA LEU A 32 -8.59 -1.86 11.91
C LEU A 32 -8.91 -1.14 13.22
N ILE A 33 -8.65 0.17 13.30
CA ILE A 33 -8.88 0.98 14.49
C ILE A 33 -10.37 1.11 14.77
N ASP A 34 -11.20 1.39 13.76
CA ASP A 34 -12.66 1.49 13.90
C ASP A 34 -13.25 0.22 14.51
N ARG A 35 -12.92 -0.94 13.94
CA ARG A 35 -13.38 -2.23 14.47
C ARG A 35 -12.81 -2.58 15.84
N SER A 36 -11.58 -2.18 16.12
CA SER A 36 -10.96 -2.39 17.44
C SER A 36 -11.58 -1.49 18.51
N LEU A 37 -11.99 -0.26 18.14
CA LEU A 37 -12.66 0.68 19.04
C LEU A 37 -14.07 0.25 19.37
N ASP A 38 -14.82 -0.26 18.38
CA ASP A 38 -16.17 -0.81 18.59
C ASP A 38 -16.12 -2.01 19.55
N ALA A 39 -15.18 -2.94 19.33
CA ALA A 39 -14.95 -4.09 20.20
C ALA A 39 -14.48 -3.70 21.62
N LEU A 40 -13.68 -2.63 21.72
CA LEU A 40 -13.23 -2.10 23.01
C LEU A 40 -14.37 -1.39 23.76
N ALA A 41 -15.26 -0.71 23.04
CA ALA A 41 -16.44 -0.05 23.60
C ALA A 41 -17.46 -1.06 24.12
N ASP A 42 -17.63 -2.19 23.41
CA ASP A 42 -18.49 -3.30 23.84
C ASP A 42 -17.90 -4.11 25.02
N GLY A 43 -16.62 -3.91 25.36
CA GLY A 43 -15.96 -4.50 26.53
C GLY A 43 -15.77 -6.02 26.46
N TYR A 44 -16.17 -6.66 25.36
CA TYR A 44 -16.01 -8.08 25.08
C TYR A 44 -15.24 -8.24 23.78
N LEU A 45 -13.98 -8.65 23.89
CA LEU A 45 -13.22 -9.19 22.76
C LEU A 45 -13.70 -10.63 22.50
N SER A 46 -14.70 -10.76 21.63
CA SER A 46 -15.08 -12.01 21.01
C SER A 46 -13.93 -12.57 20.17
N GLY A 47 -13.81 -13.90 20.12
CA GLY A 47 -12.80 -14.56 19.29
C GLY A 47 -12.90 -14.17 17.81
N ILE A 48 -14.09 -13.76 17.38
CA ILE A 48 -14.35 -13.28 16.01
C ILE A 48 -13.57 -11.99 15.72
N GLU A 49 -13.55 -10.99 16.62
CA GLU A 49 -12.82 -9.74 16.36
C GLU A 49 -11.31 -9.99 16.26
N ILE A 50 -10.77 -10.92 17.04
CA ILE A 50 -9.34 -11.31 16.95
C ILE A 50 -9.03 -11.86 15.55
N THR A 51 -9.85 -12.79 15.06
CA THR A 51 -9.68 -13.37 13.72
C THR A 51 -9.83 -12.31 12.62
N GLN A 52 -10.70 -11.33 12.84
CA GLN A 52 -10.95 -10.24 11.90
C GLN A 52 -9.79 -9.24 11.86
N ILE A 53 -9.26 -8.86 13.03
CA ILE A 53 -8.03 -8.06 13.18
C ILE A 53 -6.86 -8.77 12.49
N LEU A 54 -6.72 -10.07 12.69
CA LEU A 54 -5.68 -10.88 12.03
C LEU A 54 -5.85 -10.91 10.51
N THR A 55 -7.07 -11.09 10.01
CA THR A 55 -7.36 -11.10 8.57
C THR A 55 -7.06 -9.76 7.94
N VAL A 56 -7.52 -8.67 8.55
CA VAL A 56 -7.26 -7.29 8.12
C VAL A 56 -5.75 -6.99 8.12
N SER A 57 -5.04 -7.43 9.16
CA SER A 57 -3.58 -7.28 9.25
C SER A 57 -2.85 -8.10 8.19
N PHE A 58 -3.29 -9.33 7.91
CA PHE A 58 -2.70 -10.19 6.88
C PHE A 58 -2.89 -9.58 5.49
N PHE A 59 -4.08 -9.04 5.23
CA PHE A 59 -4.37 -8.33 3.98
C PHE A 59 -3.58 -7.04 3.85
N LEU A 60 -3.37 -6.30 4.95
CA LEU A 60 -2.50 -5.12 5.00
C LEU A 60 -1.05 -5.50 4.67
N VAL A 61 -0.52 -6.57 5.25
CA VAL A 61 0.84 -7.07 4.93
C VAL A 61 0.92 -7.49 3.46
N GLY A 62 -0.08 -8.21 2.95
CA GLY A 62 -0.19 -8.54 1.52
C GLY A 62 -0.21 -7.30 0.62
N TRP A 63 -0.96 -6.27 1.01
CA TRP A 63 -1.01 -4.98 0.34
C TRP A 63 0.33 -4.24 0.38
N LEU A 64 1.05 -4.32 1.50
CA LEU A 64 2.38 -3.75 1.69
C LEU A 64 3.43 -4.49 0.83
N LEU A 65 3.31 -5.81 0.67
CA LEU A 65 4.17 -6.62 -0.18
C LEU A 65 3.90 -6.37 -1.68
N LEU A 66 2.66 -6.01 -2.03
CA LEU A 66 2.30 -5.55 -3.37
C LEU A 66 2.82 -4.14 -3.70
N LYS A 67 3.68 -3.57 -2.84
CA LYS A 67 4.37 -2.30 -3.05
C LYS A 67 4.92 -2.28 -4.47
N PRO A 68 4.57 -1.26 -5.27
CA PRO A 68 5.05 -1.17 -6.64
C PRO A 68 6.57 -1.23 -6.61
N ALA A 69 7.13 -2.31 -7.14
CA ALA A 69 8.57 -2.48 -7.27
C ALA A 69 9.10 -1.25 -8.00
N SER A 70 9.79 -0.37 -7.29
CA SER A 70 10.57 0.67 -7.93
C SER A 70 11.58 -0.08 -8.76
N LEU A 71 11.42 -0.07 -10.08
CA LEU A 71 12.47 -0.49 -11.00
C LEU A 71 13.67 0.41 -10.69
N LYS A 72 14.50 -0.04 -9.76
CA LYS A 72 15.77 0.56 -9.43
C LYS A 72 16.62 0.21 -10.63
N PHE A 73 16.60 1.08 -11.65
CA PHE A 73 17.45 0.94 -12.81
C PHE A 73 18.89 1.00 -12.30
N SER A 74 19.45 -0.18 -12.04
CA SER A 74 20.85 -0.36 -11.71
C SER A 74 21.61 -0.06 -12.98
N ARG A 75 21.96 1.21 -13.17
CA ARG A 75 22.88 1.65 -14.22
C ARG A 75 24.25 1.10 -13.85
N LYS A 76 24.50 -0.17 -14.16
CA LYS A 76 25.84 -0.76 -14.16
C LYS A 76 26.56 -0.21 -15.39
N ILE A 77 27.08 1.00 -15.26
CA ILE A 77 28.04 1.56 -16.22
C ILE A 77 29.32 0.76 -16.06
N ASN A 78 29.54 -0.21 -16.95
CA ASN A 78 30.85 -0.80 -17.19
C ASN A 78 31.76 0.33 -17.68
N HIS A 79 32.62 0.81 -16.80
CA HIS A 79 33.79 1.56 -17.22
C HIS A 79 34.90 0.54 -17.46
N SER A 80 35.04 0.09 -18.70
CA SER A 80 36.26 -0.58 -19.16
C SER A 80 37.38 0.45 -19.15
N ALA A 81 38.48 0.12 -18.48
CA ALA A 81 39.79 0.75 -18.62
C ALA A 81 40.82 -0.37 -18.72
#